data_AF-A0A969DPW1-F1
#
_entry.id   AF-A0A969DPW1-F1
#
_cell.length_a   1.000
_cell.length_b   1.000
_cell.length_c   1.000
_cell.angle_alpha   90.00
_cell.angle_beta   90.00
_cell.angle_gamma   90.00
#
_symmetry.space_group_name_H-M   'P 1'
#
loop_
_entity.id
_entity.type
_entity.pdbx_description
1 polymer ?
#
loop_
_entity_poly.entity_id
_entity_poly.type
_entity_poly.pdbx_seq_one_letter_code
_entity_poly.pdbx_strand_id
1 'polypeptide(L)' 'MAHKKGTGSTRNGRDSNAKRLGVKKYGGESVIAGNIILRQRGTKIHPGNNVGRGKDDTLFALVDGTVKFER' A
#
# COMPACT_ATOMS: atom_id res chain seq x y z
N MET A 1 -47.71 31.49 0.76
CA MET A 1 -46.62 30.98 1.62
C MET A 1 -45.71 30.11 0.77
N ALA A 2 -44.51 30.59 0.44
CA ALA A 2 -43.51 29.80 -0.27
C ALA A 2 -42.33 29.58 0.69
N HIS A 3 -42.36 28.46 1.42
CA HIS A 3 -41.19 28.03 2.18
C HIS A 3 -40.10 27.66 1.19
N LYS A 4 -39.07 28.51 1.11
CA LYS A 4 -37.82 28.16 0.43
C LYS A 4 -37.26 26.94 1.16
N LYS A 5 -37.32 25.76 0.52
CA LYS A 5 -36.63 24.55 1.01
C LYS A 5 -35.16 24.93 1.15
N GLY A 6 -34.70 25.08 2.39
CA GLY A 6 -33.32 25.39 2.71
C GLY A 6 -32.42 24.38 2.00
N THR A 7 -31.75 24.83 0.95
CA THR A 7 -30.81 24.02 0.19
C THR A 7 -29.53 24.03 0.98
N GLY A 8 -29.35 23.03 1.85
CA GLY A 8 -28.10 22.83 2.57
C GLY A 8 -27.00 22.49 1.56
N SER A 9 -26.09 23.43 1.31
CA SER A 9 -24.86 23.16 0.57
C SER A 9 -24.07 22.09 1.32
N THR A 10 -23.86 20.92 0.70
CA THR A 10 -22.96 19.91 1.27
C THR A 10 -21.53 20.47 1.24
N ARG A 11 -20.88 20.57 2.41
CA ARG A 11 -19.45 20.94 2.56
C ARG A 11 -18.51 19.74 2.43
N ASN A 12 -19.04 18.56 2.10
CA ASN A 12 -18.30 17.31 2.08
C ASN A 12 -18.11 16.89 0.62
N GLY A 13 -16.96 17.22 0.04
CA GLY A 13 -16.59 16.89 -1.34
C GLY A 13 -15.08 16.72 -1.54
N ARG A 14 -14.32 16.58 -0.46
CA ARG A 14 -12.87 16.38 -0.51
C ARG A 14 -12.56 14.94 -0.17
N ASP A 15 -11.90 14.27 -1.10
CA ASP A 15 -11.25 12.99 -0.87
C ASP A 15 -9.86 13.01 -1.49
N SER A 16 -8.98 12.18 -0.96
CA SER A 16 -7.61 12.04 -1.45
C SER A 16 -7.53 10.95 -2.52
N ASN A 17 -6.64 11.14 -3.50
CA ASN A 17 -6.39 10.10 -4.50
C ASN A 17 -5.89 8.79 -3.85
N ALA A 18 -6.43 7.66 -4.31
CA ALA A 18 -6.00 6.33 -3.90
C ALA A 18 -4.49 6.13 -4.09
N LYS A 19 -3.81 5.63 -3.06
CA LYS A 19 -2.35 5.47 -3.04
C LYS A 19 -1.84 4.14 -3.59
N ARG A 20 -2.74 3.24 -4.01
CA ARG A 20 -2.42 1.93 -4.60
C ARG A 20 -1.45 1.11 -3.72
N LEU A 21 -1.67 1.16 -2.40
CA LEU A 21 -0.96 0.34 -1.42
C LEU A 21 -1.29 -1.15 -1.62
N GLY A 22 -0.63 -2.02 -0.86
CA GLY A 22 -0.85 -3.46 -0.87
C GLY A 22 0.29 -4.25 -1.49
N VAL A 23 0.11 -5.58 -1.45
CA VAL A 23 1.07 -6.57 -1.95
C VAL A 23 1.22 -6.41 -3.47
N LYS A 24 2.46 -6.51 -3.94
CA LYS A 24 2.83 -6.46 -5.36
C LYS A 24 3.35 -7.79 -5.87
N LYS A 25 3.88 -8.62 -4.96
CA LYS A 25 4.35 -9.98 -5.22
C LYS A 25 3.85 -10.89 -4.12
N TYR A 26 3.07 -11.91 -4.50
CA TYR A 26 2.51 -12.88 -3.57
C TYR A 26 3.51 -14.00 -3.25
N GLY A 27 3.21 -14.78 -2.22
CA GLY A 27 4.02 -15.94 -1.86
C GLY A 27 4.07 -16.95 -3.01
N GLY A 28 5.27 -17.46 -3.32
CA GLY A 28 5.52 -18.36 -4.43
C GLY A 28 5.89 -17.68 -5.75
N GLU A 29 5.82 -16.34 -5.84
CA GLU A 29 6.26 -15.63 -7.04
C GLU A 29 7.78 -15.44 -7.09
N SER A 30 8.36 -15.63 -8.26
CA SER A 30 9.76 -15.28 -8.54
C SER A 30 9.94 -13.76 -8.60
N VAL A 31 11.04 -13.29 -7.99
CA VAL A 31 11.44 -11.90 -7.94
C VAL A 31 12.91 -11.76 -8.29
N ILE A 32 13.26 -10.61 -8.86
CA ILE A 32 14.64 -10.17 -9.02
C ILE A 32 14.99 -9.13 -7.96
N ALA A 33 16.27 -8.90 -7.73
CA ALA A 33 16.77 -7.83 -6.88
C ALA A 33 16.17 -6.48 -7.31
N GLY A 34 15.68 -5.71 -6.33
CA GLY A 34 14.99 -4.43 -6.53
C GLY A 34 13.48 -4.54 -6.73
N ASN A 35 12.91 -5.74 -6.96
CA ASN A 35 11.46 -5.87 -7.09
C ASN A 35 10.73 -5.47 -5.80
N ILE A 36 9.67 -4.68 -5.95
CA ILE A 36 8.80 -4.31 -4.84
C ILE A 36 7.89 -5.50 -4.49
N ILE A 37 7.87 -5.87 -3.22
CA ILE A 37 7.04 -6.96 -2.68
C ILE A 37 5.75 -6.40 -2.06
N LEU A 38 5.85 -5.30 -1.30
CA LEU A 38 4.71 -4.72 -0.58
C LEU A 38 4.86 -3.20 -0.45
N ARG A 39 3.79 -2.46 -0.73
CA ARG A 39 3.66 -1.05 -0.36
C ARG A 39 2.72 -0.90 0.83
N GLN A 40 3.21 -0.34 1.93
CA GLN A 40 2.44 -0.20 3.16
C GLN A 40 2.61 1.19 3.78
N ARG A 41 1.92 1.42 4.90
CA ARG A 41 2.07 2.60 5.76
C ARG A 41 2.34 2.07 7.15
N GLY A 42 3.52 2.35 7.68
CA GLY A 42 4.06 1.63 8.82
C GLY A 42 4.47 0.19 8.47
N THR A 43 5.18 -0.46 9.38
CA THR A 43 5.58 -1.87 9.25
C THR A 43 4.49 -2.80 9.78
N LYS A 44 3.45 -3.04 8.97
CA LYS A 44 2.49 -4.13 9.24
C LYS A 44 3.14 -5.49 9.00
N ILE A 45 3.91 -5.59 7.92
CA ILE A 45 4.78 -6.73 7.63
C ILE A 45 6.23 -6.26 7.78
N HIS A 46 7.02 -7.05 8.48
CA HIS A 46 8.42 -6.77 8.74
C HIS A 46 9.31 -7.36 7.62
N PRO A 47 10.43 -6.70 7.28
CA PRO A 47 11.40 -7.28 6.36
C PRO A 47 11.98 -8.57 6.96
N GLY A 48 11.98 -9.65 6.17
CA GLY A 48 12.65 -10.90 6.49
C GLY A 48 14.02 -11.01 5.82
N ASN A 49 14.49 -12.25 5.65
CA ASN A 49 15.76 -12.52 4.96
C ASN A 49 15.74 -12.03 3.51
N ASN A 50 16.81 -11.34 3.11
CA ASN A 50 17.00 -10.79 1.77
C ASN A 50 15.89 -9.83 1.29
N VAL A 51 15.19 -9.19 2.24
CA VAL A 51 14.20 -8.14 1.97
C VAL A 51 14.62 -6.84 2.64
N GLY A 52 14.68 -5.77 1.86
CA GLY A 52 14.95 -4.42 2.34
C GLY A 52 13.66 -3.66 2.67
N ARG A 53 13.79 -2.63 3.53
CA ARG A 53 12.72 -1.68 3.85
C ARG A 53 13.12 -0.28 3.42
N GLY A 54 12.29 0.35 2.59
CA GLY A 54 12.44 1.74 2.16
C GLY A 54 12.01 2.74 3.24
N LYS A 55 12.29 4.04 3.02
CA LYS A 55 11.90 5.12 3.92
C LYS A 55 10.37 5.25 4.10
N ASP A 56 9.60 4.83 3.11
CA ASP A 56 8.13 4.83 3.13
C ASP A 56 7.51 3.49 3.55
N ASP A 57 8.30 2.64 4.21
CA ASP A 57 7.98 1.28 4.65
C ASP A 57 7.72 0.26 3.52
N THR A 58 8.02 0.61 2.27
CA THR A 58 7.96 -0.32 1.14
C THR A 58 8.97 -1.46 1.33
N LEU A 59 8.53 -2.71 1.16
CA LEU A 59 9.39 -3.88 1.17
C LEU A 59 9.81 -4.24 -0.26
N PHE A 60 11.09 -4.53 -0.45
CA PHE A 60 11.68 -4.89 -1.74
C PHE A 60 12.70 -6.01 -1.61
N ALA A 61 12.88 -6.81 -2.67
CA ALA A 61 13.85 -7.89 -2.71
C ALA A 61 15.28 -7.35 -2.85
N LEU A 62 16.22 -7.86 -2.06
CA LEU A 62 17.64 -7.55 -2.17
C LEU A 62 18.37 -8.49 -3.15
N VAL A 63 17.83 -9.69 -3.35
CA VAL A 63 18.39 -10.74 -4.21
C VAL A 63 17.28 -11.40 -5.02
N ASP A 64 17.66 -12.10 -6.08
CA ASP A 64 16.75 -12.91 -6.87
C ASP A 64 16.29 -14.15 -6.09
N GLY A 65 15.04 -14.54 -6.25
CA GLY A 65 14.51 -15.71 -5.55
C GLY A 65 12.98 -15.78 -5.61
N THR A 66 12.39 -16.43 -4.61
CA THR A 66 10.94 -16.62 -4.51
C THR A 66 10.42 -16.00 -3.21
N VAL A 67 9.32 -15.24 -3.30
CA VAL A 67 8.73 -14.57 -2.13
C VAL A 67 8.07 -15.60 -1.22
N LYS A 68 8.29 -15.48 0.09
CA LYS A 68 7.62 -16.27 1.12
C LYS A 68 7.14 -15.34 2.23
N PHE A 69 5.88 -15.49 2.62
CA PHE A 69 5.32 -14.82 3.79
C PHE A 69 5.25 -15.80 4.95
N GLU A 70 5.65 -15.35 6.14
CA GLU A 70 5.65 -16.11 7.38
C GLU A 70 4.96 -15.25 8.46
N ARG A 71 4.43 -15.89 9.52
CA ARG A 71 3.65 -15.23 10.56
C ARG A 71 4.44 -15.09 11.85
#